data_AF-A0A9D7ZLA8-F1
#
_entry.id   AF-A0A9D7ZLA8-F1
#
_cell.length_a   1.000
_cell.length_b   1.000
_cell.length_c   1.000
_cell.angle_alpha   90.00
_cell.angle_beta   90.00
_cell.angle_gamma   90.00
#
_symmetry.space_group_name_H-M   'P 1'
#
loop_
_entity.id
_entity.type
_entity.pdbx_description
1 polymer ?
#
loop_
_entity_poly.entity_id
_entity_poly.type
_entity_poly.pdbx_seq_one_letter_code
_entity_poly.pdbx_strand_id
1 'polypeptide(L)'
;MKNNNQILLFILVLFIGFFSSLTYWIGINQGKVLSPKRDQNKWTSINVVLDNLLNNYVDSLDSDQLSENSINNILKDLDPHSSFIPAKKRQSVNESLVGHFGGIGIRFMIYNDTLTIVDVIEGGPSKLAGLKKRDRIIKIEGENFAGVGIKNEDVLKKLKGKVGSEVNIAVLNPNNEIVKHRLIRGSIPLKSISASTIIKNKIGYIKLSSFSNSSDLEFKNAINELKNQGMEKLIFDLRFNGGGYLHQAINISDEFLKKDQLIVYTQGAHSKKRSFYSRSKGLFEDGELIILVNSSTASASEIVSGAIQDNNRGKILGRRTFGKGLVQQPLMLPDSSELRITTSRYYTPSGKCIQKPYGDNIYYDNDILERIESGELTQNDSIFDKGIFKGGILPNVYSPIDTLGYSEAINNIIYTRKWRDFCFSYFEKFPNPKTSDTKDYYNNFEVEIKELEKYLEKNGEKISSYSPKEISDLKWSLMVELSSYYYSDQSRYILNTFRDSDVKKAIEEMSN
;
A
#
# COMPACT_ATOMS: atom_id res chain seq x y z
N MET A 1 -13.55 2.03 44.46
CA MET A 1 -13.05 1.56 43.13
C MET A 1 -12.89 2.66 42.06
N LYS A 2 -13.14 3.95 42.33
CA LYS A 2 -12.92 5.04 41.33
C LYS A 2 -11.50 5.63 41.29
N ASN A 3 -10.71 5.53 42.36
CA ASN A 3 -9.35 6.12 42.39
C ASN A 3 -8.28 5.32 41.64
N ASN A 4 -8.42 3.99 41.51
CA ASN A 4 -7.37 3.18 40.86
C ASN A 4 -7.27 3.43 39.35
N ASN A 5 -8.37 3.78 38.68
CA ASN A 5 -8.35 4.06 37.24
C ASN A 5 -7.73 5.42 36.91
N GLN A 6 -7.87 6.42 37.79
CA GLN A 6 -7.20 7.71 37.61
C GLN A 6 -5.69 7.59 37.84
N ILE A 7 -5.28 6.78 38.84
CA ILE A 7 -3.86 6.47 39.08
C ILE A 7 -3.26 5.72 37.90
N LEU A 8 -3.96 4.73 37.31
CA LEU A 8 -3.50 4.04 36.11
C LEU A 8 -3.37 4.98 34.91
N LEU A 9 -4.33 5.89 34.71
CA LEU A 9 -4.26 6.87 33.62
C LEU A 9 -3.07 7.83 33.78
N PHE A 10 -2.81 8.27 35.01
CA PHE A 10 -1.70 9.15 35.34
C PHE A 10 -0.35 8.45 35.15
N ILE A 11 -0.24 7.18 35.55
CA ILE A 11 0.94 6.34 35.31
C ILE A 11 1.15 6.14 33.80
N LEU A 12 0.09 5.93 33.02
CA LEU A 12 0.19 5.76 31.56
C LEU A 12 0.71 7.04 30.88
N VAL A 13 0.22 8.21 31.28
CA VAL A 13 0.67 9.50 30.77
C VAL A 13 2.12 9.78 31.15
N LEU A 14 2.53 9.44 32.38
CA LEU A 14 3.93 9.53 32.82
C LEU A 14 4.83 8.56 32.06
N PHE A 15 4.38 7.34 31.76
CA PHE A 15 5.15 6.38 30.95
C PHE A 15 5.30 6.84 29.50
N ILE A 16 4.27 7.43 28.89
CA ILE A 16 4.34 8.00 27.52
C ILE A 16 5.25 9.23 27.50
N GLY A 17 5.17 10.09 28.51
CA GLY A 17 6.07 11.23 28.71
C GLY A 17 7.53 10.79 28.91
N PHE A 18 7.76 9.73 29.68
CA PHE A 18 9.09 9.20 29.93
C PHE A 18 9.66 8.50 28.68
N PHE A 19 8.87 7.69 27.96
CA PHE A 19 9.30 7.08 26.69
C PHE A 19 9.56 8.10 25.59
N SER A 20 8.76 9.17 25.49
CA SER A 20 9.01 10.26 24.54
C SER A 20 10.26 11.06 24.90
N SER A 21 10.52 11.31 26.18
CA SER A 21 11.77 11.95 26.63
C SER A 21 13.00 11.06 26.45
N LEU A 22 12.88 9.75 26.65
CA LEU A 22 13.97 8.78 26.50
C LEU A 22 14.29 8.53 25.03
N THR A 23 13.29 8.47 24.15
CA THR A 23 13.49 8.44 22.69
C THR A 23 14.07 9.75 22.15
N TYR A 24 13.64 10.90 22.69
CA TYR A 24 14.24 12.20 22.39
C TYR A 24 15.71 12.27 22.85
N TRP A 25 16.04 11.74 24.04
CA TRP A 25 17.38 11.74 24.60
C TRP A 25 18.32 10.73 23.90
N ILE A 26 17.82 9.56 23.52
CA ILE A 26 18.53 8.59 22.67
C ILE A 26 18.75 9.19 21.26
N GLY A 27 17.79 9.96 20.74
CA GLY A 27 17.94 10.71 19.49
C GLY A 27 19.03 11.79 19.56
N ILE A 28 19.14 12.52 20.68
CA ILE A 28 20.19 13.52 20.90
C ILE A 28 21.58 12.87 21.08
N ASN A 29 21.67 11.74 21.79
CA ASN A 29 22.97 11.10 22.08
C ASN A 29 23.49 10.19 20.96
N GLN A 30 22.68 9.80 19.97
CA GLN A 30 23.17 9.15 18.74
C GLN A 30 23.75 10.13 17.71
N GLY A 31 23.69 11.44 17.98
CA GLY A 31 24.15 12.52 17.11
C GLY A 31 25.57 13.06 17.37
N LYS A 32 26.39 12.43 18.23
CA LYS A 32 27.83 12.79 18.33
C LYS A 32 28.64 12.18 17.19
N VAL A 33 28.29 12.57 15.96
CA VAL A 33 29.24 12.55 14.85
C VAL A 33 30.09 13.80 15.02
N LEU A 34 31.42 13.63 15.13
CA LEU A 34 32.39 14.71 15.00
C LEU A 34 32.03 15.52 13.77
N SER A 35 31.44 16.70 13.99
CA SER A 35 31.12 17.61 12.90
C SER A 35 32.45 18.15 12.38
N PRO A 36 32.84 17.89 11.12
CA PRO A 36 33.95 18.61 10.52
C PRO A 36 33.60 20.11 10.63
N LYS A 37 34.58 20.97 10.97
CA LYS A 37 34.38 22.43 10.95
C LYS A 37 33.70 22.80 9.62
N ARG A 38 32.44 23.23 9.69
CA ARG A 38 31.66 23.66 8.52
C ARG A 38 32.38 24.87 7.95
N ASP A 39 32.91 24.72 6.74
CA ASP A 39 33.54 25.79 5.99
C ASP A 39 32.42 26.79 5.60
N GLN A 40 32.20 27.82 6.44
CA GLN A 40 31.06 28.75 6.33
C GLN A 40 31.01 29.44 4.97
N ASN A 41 32.13 29.55 4.27
CA ASN A 41 32.27 30.23 2.99
C ASN A 41 31.60 29.51 1.81
N LYS A 42 31.30 28.20 1.91
CA LYS A 42 30.78 27.43 0.75
C LYS A 42 29.30 27.63 0.45
N TRP A 43 28.51 28.08 1.42
CA TRP A 43 27.06 28.27 1.28
C TRP A 43 26.66 29.73 1.15
N THR A 44 27.61 30.67 1.32
CA THR A 44 27.36 32.11 1.28
C THR A 44 26.72 32.56 -0.03
N SER A 45 27.22 32.08 -1.17
CA SER A 45 26.67 32.45 -2.48
C SER A 45 25.21 32.03 -2.66
N ILE A 46 24.80 30.87 -2.11
CA ILE A 46 23.42 30.40 -2.19
C ILE A 46 22.50 31.31 -1.38
N ASN A 47 22.90 31.68 -0.15
CA ASN A 47 22.13 32.61 0.67
C ASN A 47 21.99 33.98 -0.02
N VAL A 48 23.09 34.51 -0.56
CA VAL A 48 23.08 35.80 -1.28
C VAL A 48 22.13 35.76 -2.48
N VAL A 49 22.11 34.66 -3.24
CA VAL A 49 21.19 34.50 -4.38
C VAL A 49 19.74 34.45 -3.91
N LEU A 50 19.41 33.63 -2.90
CA LEU A 50 18.05 33.54 -2.36
C LEU A 50 17.57 34.89 -1.81
N ASP A 51 18.42 35.60 -1.07
CA ASP A 51 18.09 36.92 -0.53
C ASP A 51 17.84 37.95 -1.65
N ASN A 52 18.64 37.95 -2.72
CA ASN A 52 18.42 38.85 -3.85
C ASN A 52 17.14 38.50 -4.63
N LEU A 53 16.80 37.22 -4.78
CA LEU A 53 15.55 36.81 -5.39
C LEU A 53 14.34 37.30 -4.59
N LEU A 54 14.37 37.18 -3.26
CA LEU A 54 13.25 37.59 -2.42
C LEU A 54 13.09 39.11 -2.34
N ASN A 55 14.18 39.88 -2.41
CA ASN A 55 14.15 41.33 -2.19
C ASN A 55 14.16 42.17 -3.48
N ASN A 56 14.73 41.66 -4.57
CA ASN A 56 15.00 42.45 -5.78
C ASN A 56 14.35 41.88 -7.06
N TYR A 57 13.69 40.72 -7.01
CA TYR A 57 13.00 40.19 -8.18
C TYR A 57 11.76 41.03 -8.52
N VAL A 58 11.46 41.15 -9.82
CA VAL A 58 10.39 42.03 -10.33
C VAL A 58 8.99 41.61 -9.86
N ASP A 59 8.79 40.30 -9.63
CA ASP A 59 7.54 39.73 -9.16
C ASP A 59 7.65 39.23 -7.71
N SER A 60 6.52 39.13 -7.01
CA SER A 60 6.47 38.51 -5.69
C SER A 60 6.74 37.01 -5.76
N LEU A 61 7.70 36.52 -4.98
CA LEU A 61 8.00 35.09 -4.87
C LEU A 61 7.42 34.50 -3.58
N ASP A 62 6.89 33.27 -3.67
CA ASP A 62 6.52 32.48 -2.50
C ASP A 62 7.79 31.85 -1.91
N SER A 63 8.19 32.28 -0.71
CA SER A 63 9.39 31.81 -0.03
C SER A 63 9.33 30.33 0.34
N ASP A 64 8.15 29.81 0.70
CA ASP A 64 7.98 28.40 1.07
C ASP A 64 8.17 27.53 -0.17
N GLN A 65 7.55 27.93 -1.29
CA GLN A 65 7.67 27.21 -2.56
C GLN A 65 9.09 27.28 -3.13
N LEU A 66 9.74 28.44 -3.05
CA LEU A 66 11.13 28.61 -3.48
C LEU A 66 12.06 27.69 -2.68
N SER A 67 11.93 27.67 -1.36
CA SER A 67 12.71 26.79 -0.47
C SER A 67 12.49 25.30 -0.78
N GLU A 68 11.22 24.86 -0.88
CA GLU A 68 10.89 23.45 -1.20
C GLU A 68 11.47 23.04 -2.56
N ASN A 69 11.37 23.89 -3.58
CA ASN A 69 11.91 23.62 -4.91
C ASN A 69 13.44 23.56 -4.91
N SER A 70 14.11 24.50 -4.23
CA SER A 70 15.57 24.52 -4.13
C SER A 70 16.12 23.26 -3.46
N ILE A 71 15.54 22.85 -2.33
CA ILE A 71 15.95 21.62 -1.64
C ILE A 71 15.73 20.39 -2.53
N ASN A 72 14.54 20.29 -3.14
CA ASN A 72 14.22 19.14 -3.99
C ASN A 72 15.15 19.02 -5.21
N ASN A 73 15.57 20.13 -5.81
CA ASN A 73 16.52 20.10 -6.93
C ASN A 73 17.90 19.61 -6.50
N ILE A 74 18.39 20.02 -5.32
CA ILE A 74 19.66 19.50 -4.77
C ILE A 74 19.57 17.97 -4.55
N LEU A 75 18.43 17.47 -4.08
CA LEU A 75 18.26 16.04 -3.81
C LEU A 75 18.15 15.19 -5.07
N LYS A 76 17.54 15.70 -6.14
CA LYS A 76 17.40 15.00 -7.43
C LYS A 76 18.75 14.62 -8.05
N ASP A 77 19.76 15.46 -7.88
CA ASP A 77 21.11 15.22 -8.39
C ASP A 77 21.85 14.09 -7.64
N LEU A 78 21.36 13.70 -6.45
CA LEU A 78 21.99 12.66 -5.64
C LEU A 78 21.48 11.27 -6.01
N ASP A 79 20.16 11.09 -5.96
CA ASP A 79 19.48 9.82 -6.24
C ASP A 79 17.96 10.04 -6.45
N PRO A 80 17.23 9.11 -7.09
CA PRO A 80 15.81 9.28 -7.41
C PRO A 80 14.85 9.06 -6.23
N HIS A 81 15.34 8.79 -5.02
CA HIS A 81 14.52 8.46 -3.85
C HIS A 81 14.63 9.49 -2.72
N SER A 82 15.77 10.16 -2.58
CA SER A 82 15.99 11.19 -1.57
C SER A 82 15.00 12.34 -1.76
N SER A 83 14.34 12.74 -0.68
CA SER A 83 13.19 13.67 -0.77
C SER A 83 13.06 14.55 0.46
N PHE A 84 12.50 15.75 0.25
CA PHE A 84 12.11 16.67 1.30
C PHE A 84 10.59 16.66 1.45
N ILE A 85 10.13 16.55 2.70
CA ILE A 85 8.71 16.48 3.04
C ILE A 85 8.39 17.67 3.94
N PRO A 86 7.62 18.66 3.45
CA PRO A 86 7.17 19.78 4.25
C PRO A 86 6.40 19.33 5.49
N ALA A 87 6.50 20.09 6.59
CA ALA A 87 5.83 19.79 7.85
C ALA A 87 4.31 19.53 7.68
N LYS A 88 3.65 20.31 6.80
CA LYS A 88 2.21 20.21 6.48
C LYS A 88 1.84 18.87 5.81
N LYS A 89 2.76 18.22 5.08
CA LYS A 89 2.54 16.94 4.36
C LYS A 89 3.08 15.73 5.13
N ARG A 90 3.91 15.93 6.16
CA ARG A 90 4.61 14.86 6.89
C ARG A 90 3.68 13.80 7.46
N GLN A 91 2.56 14.22 8.05
CA GLN A 91 1.59 13.27 8.61
C GLN A 91 1.04 12.36 7.50
N SER A 92 0.44 12.93 6.45
CA SER A 92 -0.18 12.16 5.38
C SER A 92 0.79 11.24 4.64
N VAL A 93 2.05 11.65 4.47
CA VAL A 93 3.08 10.84 3.80
C VAL A 93 3.54 9.65 4.67
N ASN A 94 3.39 9.74 5.99
CA ASN A 94 3.78 8.68 6.92
C ASN A 94 2.61 7.78 7.36
N GLU A 95 1.35 8.13 7.09
CA GLU A 95 0.17 7.37 7.54
C GLU A 95 0.22 5.89 7.14
N SER A 96 0.61 5.57 5.90
CA SER A 96 0.70 4.18 5.41
C SER A 96 1.78 3.36 6.13
N LEU A 97 2.90 4.00 6.48
CA LEU A 97 3.98 3.38 7.24
C LEU A 97 3.57 3.18 8.70
N VAL A 98 3.00 4.22 9.30
CA VAL A 98 2.48 4.18 10.67
C VAL A 98 1.36 3.15 10.83
N GLY A 99 0.62 2.87 9.76
CA GLY A 99 -0.45 1.86 9.74
C GLY A 99 -1.77 2.37 10.30
N HIS A 100 -1.92 3.68 10.51
CA HIS A 100 -3.19 4.28 10.91
C HIS A 100 -3.24 5.79 10.60
N PHE A 101 -4.45 6.35 10.60
CA PHE A 101 -4.68 7.80 10.48
C PHE A 101 -5.86 8.25 11.36
N GLY A 102 -5.97 9.54 11.64
CA GLY A 102 -7.11 10.10 12.38
C GLY A 102 -8.30 10.42 11.46
N GLY A 103 -9.48 9.86 11.75
CA GLY A 103 -10.67 10.08 10.92
C GLY A 103 -11.93 9.41 11.47
N ILE A 104 -12.97 9.31 10.65
CA ILE A 104 -14.26 8.74 11.06
C ILE A 104 -14.44 7.25 10.75
N GLY A 105 -13.56 6.66 9.93
CA GLY A 105 -13.56 5.22 9.67
C GLY A 105 -14.65 4.73 8.71
N ILE A 106 -14.67 5.28 7.50
CA ILE A 106 -15.52 4.82 6.40
C ILE A 106 -14.68 4.49 5.16
N ARG A 107 -15.16 3.55 4.35
CA ARG A 107 -14.82 3.45 2.94
C ARG A 107 -15.94 4.15 2.16
N PHE A 108 -15.56 4.98 1.21
CA PHE A 108 -16.50 5.83 0.51
C PHE A 108 -16.26 5.84 -1.00
N MET A 109 -17.26 6.31 -1.73
CA MET A 109 -17.15 6.73 -3.12
C MET A 109 -17.96 8.00 -3.35
N ILE A 110 -17.63 8.74 -4.40
CA ILE A 110 -18.43 9.89 -4.83
C ILE A 110 -19.37 9.42 -5.94
N TYR A 111 -20.61 9.12 -5.58
CA TYR A 111 -21.64 8.59 -6.46
C TYR A 111 -22.69 9.67 -6.75
N ASN A 112 -22.96 9.96 -8.02
CA ASN A 112 -23.86 11.05 -8.44
C ASN A 112 -23.59 12.37 -7.69
N ASP A 113 -22.31 12.77 -7.66
CA ASP A 113 -21.81 13.97 -6.97
C ASP A 113 -22.16 14.06 -5.47
N THR A 114 -22.33 12.90 -4.83
CA THR A 114 -22.61 12.79 -3.40
C THR A 114 -21.66 11.79 -2.75
N LEU A 115 -21.15 12.14 -1.57
CA LEU A 115 -20.30 11.25 -0.80
C LEU A 115 -21.12 10.10 -0.22
N THR A 116 -20.89 8.88 -0.73
CA THR A 116 -21.66 7.68 -0.34
C THR A 116 -20.78 6.72 0.43
N ILE A 117 -21.28 6.24 1.57
CA ILE A 117 -20.63 5.24 2.41
C ILE A 117 -20.77 3.88 1.74
N VAL A 118 -19.64 3.32 1.32
CA VAL A 118 -19.55 1.96 0.78
C VAL A 118 -19.43 0.95 1.91
N ASP A 119 -18.66 1.30 2.94
CA ASP A 119 -18.45 0.44 4.11
C ASP A 119 -18.11 1.26 5.36
N VAL A 120 -18.36 0.68 6.53
CA VAL A 120 -17.98 1.25 7.83
C VAL A 120 -16.96 0.33 8.49
N ILE A 121 -15.89 0.90 9.02
CA ILE A 121 -14.83 0.12 9.65
C ILE A 121 -15.36 -0.41 10.99
N GLU A 122 -15.30 -1.73 11.17
CA GLU A 122 -15.79 -2.40 12.37
C GLU A 122 -15.04 -1.89 13.61
N GLY A 123 -15.76 -1.61 14.70
CA GLY A 123 -15.22 -0.96 15.89
C GLY A 123 -14.79 0.51 15.71
N GLY A 124 -14.91 1.08 14.50
CA GLY A 124 -14.53 2.46 14.20
C GLY A 124 -15.60 3.51 14.58
N PRO A 125 -15.27 4.82 14.54
CA PRO A 125 -16.17 5.88 14.96
C PRO A 125 -17.51 5.91 14.22
N SER A 126 -17.52 5.66 12.91
CA SER A 126 -18.73 5.67 12.10
C SER A 126 -19.67 4.52 12.45
N LYS A 127 -19.12 3.33 12.70
CA LYS A 127 -19.89 2.17 13.17
C LYS A 127 -20.54 2.45 14.52
N LEU A 128 -19.77 3.01 15.46
CA LEU A 128 -20.26 3.39 16.80
C LEU A 128 -21.33 4.48 16.75
N ALA A 129 -21.22 5.42 15.80
CA ALA A 129 -22.21 6.47 15.56
C ALA A 129 -23.46 5.97 14.82
N GLY A 130 -23.52 4.69 14.44
CA GLY A 130 -24.67 4.07 13.79
C GLY A 130 -24.77 4.31 12.28
N LEU A 131 -23.71 4.80 11.64
CA LEU A 131 -23.65 4.92 10.17
C LEU A 131 -23.64 3.54 9.52
N LYS A 132 -24.23 3.45 8.33
CA LYS A 132 -24.43 2.21 7.60
C LYS A 132 -23.96 2.34 6.15
N LYS A 133 -23.78 1.19 5.50
CA LYS A 133 -23.58 1.13 4.04
C LYS A 133 -24.74 1.85 3.34
N ARG A 134 -24.45 2.54 2.25
CA ARG A 134 -25.37 3.33 1.39
C ARG A 134 -25.87 4.65 1.97
N ASP A 135 -25.51 5.00 3.20
CA ASP A 135 -25.73 6.35 3.71
C ASP A 135 -24.97 7.36 2.82
N ARG A 136 -25.63 8.48 2.52
CA ARG A 136 -25.08 9.57 1.71
C ARG A 136 -24.82 10.77 2.59
N ILE A 137 -23.56 11.19 2.74
CA ILE A 137 -23.19 12.36 3.53
C ILE A 137 -23.55 13.61 2.72
N ILE A 138 -24.58 14.33 3.17
CA ILE A 138 -25.12 15.52 2.49
C ILE A 138 -24.67 16.83 3.12
N LYS A 139 -24.26 16.82 4.40
CA LYS A 139 -23.69 17.99 5.09
C LYS A 139 -22.54 17.60 6.01
N ILE A 140 -21.56 18.49 6.14
CA ILE A 140 -20.47 18.41 7.11
C ILE A 140 -20.36 19.76 7.81
N GLU A 141 -20.39 19.78 9.15
CA GLU A 141 -20.43 21.02 9.97
C GLU A 141 -21.52 22.01 9.54
N GLY A 142 -22.67 21.49 9.11
CA GLY A 142 -23.81 22.30 8.65
C GLY A 142 -23.70 22.82 7.21
N GLU A 143 -22.51 22.77 6.60
CA GLU A 143 -22.28 23.14 5.19
C GLU A 143 -22.78 22.06 4.24
N ASN A 144 -23.34 22.45 3.10
CA ASN A 144 -23.74 21.52 2.05
C ASN A 144 -22.52 20.80 1.47
N PHE A 145 -22.61 19.48 1.33
CA PHE A 145 -21.51 18.63 0.86
C PHE A 145 -21.93 17.66 -0.26
N ALA A 146 -23.14 17.83 -0.81
CA ALA A 146 -23.65 17.08 -1.95
C ALA A 146 -23.99 18.02 -3.11
N GLY A 147 -23.71 17.60 -4.35
CA GLY A 147 -24.05 18.39 -5.55
C GLY A 147 -23.17 19.63 -5.77
N VAL A 148 -21.96 19.64 -5.21
CA VAL A 148 -21.04 20.79 -5.25
C VAL A 148 -19.72 20.49 -5.97
N GLY A 149 -19.66 19.39 -6.74
CA GLY A 149 -18.46 19.00 -7.48
C GLY A 149 -17.31 18.52 -6.59
N ILE A 150 -17.62 17.77 -5.53
CA ILE A 150 -16.63 17.31 -4.55
C ILE A 150 -15.57 16.40 -5.19
N LYS A 151 -14.33 16.54 -4.75
CA LYS A 151 -13.21 15.63 -5.08
C LYS A 151 -12.82 14.82 -3.86
N ASN A 152 -12.07 13.74 -4.08
CA ASN A 152 -11.58 12.89 -2.99
C ASN A 152 -10.77 13.68 -1.95
N GLU A 153 -9.97 14.66 -2.39
CA GLU A 153 -9.17 15.51 -1.51
C GLU A 153 -10.04 16.33 -0.55
N ASP A 154 -11.19 16.85 -1.02
CA ASP A 154 -12.13 17.61 -0.20
C ASP A 154 -12.71 16.74 0.92
N VAL A 155 -13.06 15.49 0.59
CA VAL A 155 -13.55 14.50 1.55
C VAL A 155 -12.51 14.23 2.63
N LEU A 156 -11.27 13.95 2.22
CA LEU A 156 -10.18 13.66 3.15
C LEU A 156 -9.90 14.86 4.06
N LYS A 157 -9.87 16.08 3.51
CA LYS A 157 -9.63 17.32 4.26
C LYS A 157 -10.70 17.59 5.32
N LYS A 158 -11.97 17.29 5.03
CA LYS A 158 -13.10 17.52 5.97
C LYS A 158 -13.24 16.40 7.01
N LEU A 159 -13.02 15.15 6.63
CA LEU A 159 -13.31 13.99 7.49
C LEU A 159 -12.10 13.45 8.25
N LYS A 160 -10.87 13.61 7.73
CA LYS A 160 -9.66 13.37 8.53
C LYS A 160 -9.46 14.51 9.53
N GLY A 161 -8.72 14.23 10.58
CA GLY A 161 -8.40 15.23 11.61
C GLY A 161 -7.77 14.60 12.83
N LYS A 162 -7.48 15.43 13.84
CA LYS A 162 -6.86 14.99 15.09
C LYS A 162 -7.76 13.97 15.80
N VAL A 163 -7.18 12.86 16.25
CA VAL A 163 -7.90 11.87 17.08
C VAL A 163 -8.47 12.57 18.33
N GLY A 164 -9.73 12.28 18.65
CA GLY A 164 -10.49 12.91 19.73
C GLY A 164 -11.20 14.22 19.34
N SER A 165 -10.91 14.78 18.16
CA SER A 165 -11.69 15.94 17.66
C SER A 165 -13.06 15.50 17.15
N GLU A 166 -14.01 16.42 17.17
CA GLU A 166 -15.39 16.14 16.75
C GLU A 166 -15.62 16.50 15.28
N VAL A 167 -16.59 15.82 14.68
CA VAL A 167 -17.16 16.20 13.39
C VAL A 167 -18.66 15.91 13.35
N ASN A 168 -19.44 16.89 12.93
CA ASN A 168 -20.88 16.77 12.74
C ASN A 168 -21.19 16.53 11.27
N ILE A 169 -22.01 15.51 10.99
CA ILE A 169 -22.48 15.23 9.63
C ILE A 169 -23.99 15.04 9.61
N ALA A 170 -24.60 15.32 8.47
CA ALA A 170 -25.95 14.87 8.17
C ALA A 170 -25.90 13.89 7.00
N VAL A 171 -26.61 12.78 7.12
CA VAL A 171 -26.70 11.76 6.09
C VAL A 171 -28.13 11.59 5.61
N LEU A 172 -28.29 11.32 4.31
CA LEU A 172 -29.51 10.78 3.73
C LEU A 172 -29.38 9.26 3.71
N ASN A 173 -30.21 8.57 4.49
CA ASN A 173 -30.19 7.11 4.56
C ASN A 173 -30.95 6.49 3.36
N PRO A 174 -30.89 5.16 3.16
CA PRO A 174 -31.61 4.49 2.06
C PRO A 174 -33.14 4.63 2.10
N ASN A 175 -33.72 5.03 3.24
CA ASN A 175 -35.15 5.30 3.39
C ASN A 175 -35.53 6.77 3.07
N ASN A 176 -34.57 7.56 2.56
CA ASN A 176 -34.69 8.98 2.29
C ASN A 176 -34.92 9.86 3.54
N GLU A 177 -34.48 9.40 4.70
CA GLU A 177 -34.55 10.17 5.94
C GLU A 177 -33.21 10.87 6.19
N ILE A 178 -33.29 12.12 6.67
CA ILE A 178 -32.10 12.88 7.07
C ILE A 178 -31.78 12.59 8.54
N VAL A 179 -30.65 11.97 8.79
CA VAL A 179 -30.17 11.63 10.14
C VAL A 179 -28.90 12.43 10.43
N LYS A 180 -28.85 13.05 11.62
CA LYS A 180 -27.67 13.81 12.08
C LYS A 180 -26.81 12.93 12.99
N HIS A 181 -25.51 12.93 12.75
CA HIS A 181 -24.54 12.21 13.56
C HIS A 181 -23.46 13.17 14.06
N ARG A 182 -23.16 13.08 15.36
CA ARG A 182 -21.97 13.68 15.97
C ARG A 182 -20.94 12.58 16.15
N LEU A 183 -19.80 12.69 15.48
CA LEU A 183 -18.73 11.71 15.53
C LEU A 183 -17.51 12.27 16.24
N ILE A 184 -16.82 11.40 16.97
CA ILE A 184 -15.49 11.68 17.53
C ILE A 184 -14.48 10.96 16.64
N ARG A 185 -13.56 11.70 16.01
CA ARG A 185 -12.52 11.11 15.15
C ARG A 185 -11.67 10.15 15.96
N GLY A 186 -11.51 8.93 15.46
CA GLY A 186 -10.72 7.87 16.08
C GLY A 186 -9.44 7.58 15.29
N SER A 187 -8.61 6.70 15.84
CA SER A 187 -7.52 6.09 15.08
C SER A 187 -8.07 5.02 14.15
N ILE A 188 -7.88 5.20 12.85
CA ILE A 188 -8.39 4.32 11.80
C ILE A 188 -7.25 3.45 11.31
N PRO A 189 -7.30 2.11 11.53
CA PRO A 189 -6.24 1.22 11.10
C PRO A 189 -6.17 1.12 9.57
N LEU A 190 -4.96 1.16 9.04
CA LEU A 190 -4.63 0.82 7.67
C LEU A 190 -4.01 -0.57 7.68
N LYS A 191 -4.85 -1.59 7.46
CA LYS A 191 -4.40 -2.98 7.39
C LYS A 191 -3.36 -3.14 6.30
N SER A 192 -2.25 -3.77 6.64
CA SER A 192 -1.19 -4.11 5.69
C SER A 192 -1.47 -5.43 4.95
N ILE A 193 -2.17 -6.36 5.61
CA ILE A 193 -2.65 -7.60 5.00
C ILE A 193 -4.01 -7.35 4.32
N SER A 194 -4.01 -7.35 2.98
CA SER A 194 -5.20 -7.13 2.16
C SER A 194 -6.08 -8.37 2.06
N ALA A 195 -5.51 -9.57 2.14
CA ALA A 195 -6.25 -10.82 2.16
C ALA A 195 -5.43 -11.93 2.83
N SER A 196 -6.15 -12.82 3.53
CA SER A 196 -5.62 -14.08 4.06
C SER A 196 -6.73 -15.13 3.93
N THR A 197 -6.50 -16.25 3.24
CA THR A 197 -7.49 -17.33 3.11
C THR A 197 -6.86 -18.66 2.67
N ILE A 198 -7.57 -19.77 2.85
CA ILE A 198 -7.27 -21.04 2.17
C ILE A 198 -7.90 -21.01 0.78
N ILE A 199 -7.11 -21.21 -0.27
CA ILE A 199 -7.61 -21.21 -1.66
C ILE A 199 -7.97 -22.63 -2.15
N LYS A 200 -7.03 -23.57 -2.12
CA LYS A 200 -7.18 -24.94 -2.64
C LYS A 200 -6.24 -25.89 -1.90
N ASN A 201 -6.64 -27.13 -1.64
CA ASN A 201 -5.77 -28.21 -1.12
C ASN A 201 -4.85 -27.78 0.03
N LYS A 202 -5.40 -27.10 1.07
CA LYS A 202 -4.62 -26.60 2.22
C LYS A 202 -3.50 -25.60 1.87
N ILE A 203 -3.54 -25.02 0.67
CA ILE A 203 -2.71 -23.89 0.27
C ILE A 203 -3.33 -22.62 0.83
N GLY A 204 -2.64 -21.99 1.77
CA GLY A 204 -2.93 -20.65 2.23
C GLY A 204 -2.44 -19.60 1.24
N TYR A 205 -3.14 -18.48 1.20
CA TYR A 205 -2.78 -17.30 0.43
C TYR A 205 -2.79 -16.09 1.36
N ILE A 206 -1.68 -15.36 1.41
CA ILE A 206 -1.58 -14.09 2.13
C ILE A 206 -1.12 -13.01 1.16
N LYS A 207 -1.86 -11.91 1.07
CA LYS A 207 -1.46 -10.70 0.34
C LYS A 207 -1.06 -9.59 1.30
N LEU A 208 0.21 -9.19 1.25
CA LEU A 208 0.72 -8.02 1.99
C LEU A 208 0.92 -6.85 1.02
N SER A 209 0.25 -5.74 1.27
CA SER A 209 0.26 -4.57 0.39
C SER A 209 1.24 -3.46 0.80
N SER A 210 1.70 -3.46 2.05
CA SER A 210 2.75 -2.56 2.54
C SER A 210 3.44 -3.16 3.78
N PHE A 211 4.62 -2.66 4.13
CA PHE A 211 5.30 -2.98 5.40
C PHE A 211 5.09 -1.82 6.38
N SER A 212 3.94 -1.82 7.05
CA SER A 212 3.57 -0.87 8.10
C SER A 212 4.04 -1.35 9.49
N ASN A 213 3.94 -0.49 10.51
CA ASN A 213 4.33 -0.84 11.89
C ASN A 213 3.61 -2.09 12.46
N SER A 214 2.45 -2.46 11.94
CA SER A 214 1.66 -3.61 12.41
C SER A 214 1.82 -4.86 11.55
N SER A 215 2.61 -4.81 10.47
CA SER A 215 2.65 -5.87 9.47
C SER A 215 3.10 -7.22 9.99
N ASP A 216 4.13 -7.26 10.84
CA ASP A 216 4.60 -8.52 11.42
C ASP A 216 3.56 -9.18 12.32
N LEU A 217 2.84 -8.40 13.13
CA LEU A 217 1.75 -8.91 13.96
C LEU A 217 0.55 -9.37 13.13
N GLU A 218 0.12 -8.58 12.15
CA GLU A 218 -0.95 -8.97 11.22
C GLU A 218 -0.60 -10.27 10.47
N PHE A 219 0.65 -10.39 10.03
CA PHE A 219 1.16 -11.58 9.35
C PHE A 219 1.16 -12.81 10.26
N LYS A 220 1.63 -12.69 11.50
CA LYS A 220 1.60 -13.76 12.50
C LYS A 220 0.18 -14.26 12.78
N ASN A 221 -0.76 -13.32 12.93
CA ASN A 221 -2.17 -13.66 13.13
C ASN A 221 -2.72 -14.41 11.92
N ALA A 222 -2.46 -13.92 10.70
CA ALA A 222 -2.87 -14.57 9.46
C ALA A 222 -2.31 -15.99 9.34
N ILE A 223 -1.01 -16.22 9.60
CA ILE A 223 -0.43 -17.56 9.58
C ILE A 223 -1.08 -18.48 10.61
N ASN A 224 -1.27 -18.02 11.84
CA ASN A 224 -1.89 -18.84 12.88
C ASN A 224 -3.33 -19.22 12.53
N GLU A 225 -4.13 -18.28 12.01
CA GLU A 225 -5.48 -18.54 11.53
C GLU A 225 -5.48 -19.58 10.40
N LEU A 226 -4.61 -19.43 9.40
CA LEU A 226 -4.51 -20.38 8.29
C LEU A 226 -4.03 -21.77 8.74
N LYS A 227 -3.07 -21.85 9.67
CA LYS A 227 -2.63 -23.12 10.26
C LYS A 227 -3.76 -23.81 11.01
N ASN A 228 -4.57 -23.06 11.76
CA ASN A 228 -5.76 -23.59 12.43
C ASN A 228 -6.82 -24.10 11.45
N GLN A 229 -6.87 -23.55 10.23
CA GLN A 229 -7.68 -24.04 9.12
C GLN A 229 -7.03 -25.20 8.34
N GLY A 230 -5.87 -25.68 8.80
CA GLY A 230 -5.17 -26.82 8.22
C GLY A 230 -4.21 -26.48 7.09
N MET A 231 -3.73 -25.24 6.97
CA MET A 231 -2.73 -24.84 5.98
C MET A 231 -1.44 -25.69 6.07
N GLU A 232 -0.97 -26.17 4.92
CA GLU A 232 0.30 -26.91 4.77
C GLU A 232 1.29 -26.19 3.85
N LYS A 233 0.78 -25.41 2.89
CA LYS A 233 1.56 -24.67 1.89
C LYS A 233 1.13 -23.21 1.88
N LEU A 234 2.02 -22.29 1.53
CA LEU A 234 1.73 -20.86 1.53
C LEU A 234 2.17 -20.18 0.24
N ILE A 235 1.22 -19.50 -0.41
CA ILE A 235 1.50 -18.48 -1.42
C ILE A 235 1.50 -17.12 -0.71
N PHE A 236 2.66 -16.45 -0.70
CA PHE A 236 2.81 -15.12 -0.13
C PHE A 236 2.95 -14.07 -1.23
N ASP A 237 1.92 -13.25 -1.42
CA ASP A 237 1.82 -12.30 -2.52
C ASP A 237 2.34 -10.91 -2.12
N LEU A 238 3.52 -10.56 -2.67
CA LEU A 238 4.17 -9.26 -2.55
C LEU A 238 4.08 -8.43 -3.84
N ARG A 239 3.26 -8.85 -4.81
CA ARG A 239 3.05 -8.09 -6.05
C ARG A 239 2.38 -6.76 -5.73
N PHE A 240 2.88 -5.70 -6.36
CA PHE A 240 2.44 -4.31 -6.13
C PHE A 240 2.72 -3.76 -4.74
N ASN A 241 3.56 -4.42 -3.94
CA ASN A 241 4.02 -3.92 -2.64
C ASN A 241 5.36 -3.17 -2.79
N GLY A 242 5.31 -1.84 -2.71
CA GLY A 242 6.47 -0.96 -2.81
C GLY A 242 7.42 -0.98 -1.59
N GLY A 243 7.11 -1.79 -0.58
CA GLY A 243 7.91 -1.97 0.63
C GLY A 243 7.35 -1.22 1.83
N GLY A 244 8.25 -0.64 2.62
CA GLY A 244 7.94 0.03 3.88
C GLY A 244 9.08 -0.15 4.88
N TYR A 245 8.78 -0.42 6.14
CA TYR A 245 9.80 -0.51 7.16
C TYR A 245 10.69 -1.77 7.03
N LEU A 246 12.01 -1.55 6.99
CA LEU A 246 13.01 -2.62 6.92
C LEU A 246 12.91 -3.62 8.09
N HIS A 247 12.63 -3.14 9.31
CA HIS A 247 12.50 -4.03 10.47
C HIS A 247 11.29 -4.97 10.37
N GLN A 248 10.23 -4.55 9.68
CA GLN A 248 9.06 -5.39 9.43
C GLN A 248 9.37 -6.50 8.43
N ALA A 249 10.17 -6.20 7.40
CA ALA A 249 10.68 -7.23 6.49
C ALA A 249 11.61 -8.23 7.18
N ILE A 250 12.46 -7.77 8.11
CA ILE A 250 13.27 -8.68 8.94
C ILE A 250 12.38 -9.60 9.76
N ASN A 251 11.40 -9.04 10.50
CA ASN A 251 10.52 -9.82 11.37
C ASN A 251 9.70 -10.83 10.56
N ILE A 252 9.17 -10.44 9.39
CA ILE A 252 8.42 -11.36 8.52
C ILE A 252 9.34 -12.42 7.92
N SER A 253 10.58 -12.08 7.55
CA SER A 253 11.55 -13.07 7.04
C SER A 253 11.94 -14.11 8.10
N ASP A 254 12.04 -13.68 9.36
CA ASP A 254 12.32 -14.55 10.52
C ASP A 254 11.24 -15.63 10.70
N GLU A 255 9.99 -15.37 10.27
CA GLU A 255 8.91 -16.37 10.36
C GLU A 255 9.09 -17.57 9.42
N PHE A 256 9.97 -17.45 8.43
CA PHE A 256 10.23 -18.47 7.43
C PHE A 256 11.60 -19.14 7.58
N LEU A 257 12.57 -18.46 8.17
CA LEU A 257 13.96 -18.88 8.17
C LEU A 257 14.33 -19.54 9.49
N LYS A 258 15.19 -20.55 9.43
CA LYS A 258 15.77 -21.16 10.63
C LYS A 258 16.69 -20.15 11.30
N LYS A 259 16.88 -20.31 12.61
CA LYS A 259 17.77 -19.47 13.42
C LYS A 259 19.17 -19.29 12.80
N ASP A 260 19.73 -18.09 12.96
CA ASP A 260 21.09 -17.70 12.56
C ASP A 260 21.33 -17.66 11.04
N GLN A 261 20.27 -17.66 10.24
CA GLN A 261 20.35 -17.41 8.80
C GLN A 261 20.38 -15.90 8.51
N LEU A 262 21.27 -15.47 7.62
CA LEU A 262 21.37 -14.07 7.23
C LEU A 262 20.11 -13.69 6.42
N ILE A 263 19.46 -12.59 6.80
CA ILE A 263 18.30 -12.05 6.09
C ILE A 263 18.76 -10.97 5.11
N VAL A 264 19.48 -9.98 5.62
CA VAL A 264 19.94 -8.81 4.86
C VAL A 264 21.12 -8.17 5.58
N TYR A 265 21.99 -7.48 4.84
CA TYR A 265 22.93 -6.55 5.45
C TYR A 265 22.95 -5.22 4.71
N THR A 266 23.29 -4.15 5.44
CA THR A 266 23.35 -2.78 4.92
C THR A 266 24.76 -2.24 5.04
N GLN A 267 25.22 -1.47 4.06
CA GLN A 267 26.51 -0.81 4.07
C GLN A 267 26.43 0.52 3.28
N GLY A 268 27.09 1.56 3.77
CA GLY A 268 27.15 2.86 3.10
C GLY A 268 28.52 3.51 3.21
N ALA A 269 28.77 4.56 2.43
CA ALA A 269 30.04 5.29 2.45
C ALA A 269 30.38 5.86 3.85
N HIS A 270 29.35 6.24 4.61
CA HIS A 270 29.47 6.81 5.96
C HIS A 270 28.74 5.98 7.02
N SER A 271 28.26 4.79 6.65
CA SER A 271 27.44 3.93 7.50
C SER A 271 28.13 2.58 7.68
N LYS A 272 28.43 2.21 8.93
CA LYS A 272 29.04 0.90 9.25
C LYS A 272 28.15 -0.24 8.73
N LYS A 273 28.79 -1.33 8.29
CA LYS A 273 28.08 -2.56 7.91
C LYS A 273 27.23 -3.06 9.08
N ARG A 274 25.96 -3.37 8.82
CA ARG A 274 25.02 -3.99 9.78
C ARG A 274 24.41 -5.22 9.13
N SER A 275 24.53 -6.37 9.78
CA SER A 275 23.94 -7.63 9.33
C SER A 275 22.76 -8.00 10.22
N PHE A 276 21.69 -8.49 9.63
CA PHE A 276 20.48 -8.89 10.33
C PHE A 276 20.20 -10.37 10.06
N TYR A 277 20.07 -11.14 11.13
CA TYR A 277 19.88 -12.58 11.11
C TYR A 277 18.52 -12.95 11.69
N SER A 278 17.98 -14.09 11.28
CA SER A 278 16.86 -14.76 11.94
C SER A 278 17.25 -15.16 13.37
N ARG A 279 16.29 -15.08 14.31
CA ARG A 279 16.56 -15.12 15.75
C ARG A 279 15.99 -16.35 16.44
N SER A 280 14.72 -16.64 16.22
CA SER A 280 13.96 -17.67 16.94
C SER A 280 13.17 -18.55 15.98
N LYS A 281 12.51 -19.58 16.50
CA LYS A 281 11.70 -20.48 15.67
C LYS A 281 10.53 -19.72 15.03
N GLY A 282 10.53 -19.62 13.71
CA GLY A 282 9.48 -19.00 12.92
C GLY A 282 8.18 -19.83 12.87
N LEU A 283 7.06 -19.18 12.56
CA LEU A 283 5.76 -19.85 12.48
C LEU A 283 5.61 -20.78 11.27
N PHE A 284 6.42 -20.62 10.22
CA PHE A 284 6.33 -21.38 8.97
C PHE A 284 7.72 -21.69 8.38
N GLU A 285 8.57 -22.38 9.14
CA GLU A 285 9.94 -22.76 8.71
C GLU A 285 10.00 -23.94 7.73
N ASP A 286 9.04 -24.87 7.80
CA ASP A 286 9.15 -26.17 7.09
C ASP A 286 8.09 -26.38 5.99
N GLY A 287 7.05 -25.54 5.92
CA GLY A 287 6.00 -25.67 4.91
C GLY A 287 6.43 -25.19 3.53
N GLU A 288 5.80 -25.67 2.46
CA GLU A 288 6.14 -25.23 1.10
C GLU A 288 5.75 -23.75 0.90
N LEU A 289 6.68 -22.95 0.35
CA LEU A 289 6.54 -21.50 0.23
C LEU A 289 6.84 -21.04 -1.19
N ILE A 290 5.89 -20.32 -1.79
CA ILE A 290 6.11 -19.53 -3.01
C ILE A 290 5.79 -18.07 -2.72
N ILE A 291 6.70 -17.16 -3.07
CA ILE A 291 6.47 -15.72 -3.00
C ILE A 291 6.17 -15.18 -4.39
N LEU A 292 5.01 -14.54 -4.55
CA LEU A 292 4.66 -13.86 -5.80
C LEU A 292 5.27 -12.45 -5.82
N VAL A 293 5.97 -12.13 -6.90
CA VAL A 293 6.63 -10.83 -7.08
C VAL A 293 6.43 -10.28 -8.48
N ASN A 294 6.53 -8.96 -8.61
CA ASN A 294 6.37 -8.29 -9.89
C ASN A 294 7.21 -7.02 -9.98
N SER A 295 7.18 -6.30 -11.11
CA SER A 295 7.99 -5.08 -11.32
C SER A 295 7.73 -3.94 -10.32
N SER A 296 6.63 -3.99 -9.57
CA SER A 296 6.28 -3.02 -8.53
C SER A 296 6.61 -3.51 -7.12
N THR A 297 7.05 -4.75 -6.96
CA THR A 297 7.61 -5.27 -5.70
C THR A 297 8.94 -4.58 -5.45
N ALA A 298 9.06 -3.82 -4.35
CA ALA A 298 10.25 -2.99 -4.08
C ALA A 298 10.69 -3.00 -2.61
N SER A 299 11.95 -2.63 -2.37
CA SER A 299 12.49 -2.31 -1.04
C SER A 299 12.28 -3.44 -0.01
N ALA A 300 11.54 -3.20 1.07
CA ALA A 300 11.26 -4.21 2.10
C ALA A 300 10.70 -5.53 1.52
N SER A 301 9.89 -5.48 0.47
CA SER A 301 9.42 -6.68 -0.23
C SER A 301 10.55 -7.46 -0.89
N GLU A 302 11.54 -6.76 -1.46
CA GLU A 302 12.71 -7.37 -2.09
C GLU A 302 13.70 -7.93 -1.07
N ILE A 303 13.73 -7.37 0.15
CA ILE A 303 14.46 -7.95 1.28
C ILE A 303 13.90 -9.32 1.62
N VAL A 304 12.57 -9.44 1.78
CA VAL A 304 11.93 -10.74 2.05
C VAL A 304 12.21 -11.72 0.90
N SER A 305 11.94 -11.30 -0.35
CA SER A 305 12.16 -12.17 -1.51
C SER A 305 13.62 -12.63 -1.64
N GLY A 306 14.58 -11.72 -1.45
CA GLY A 306 16.01 -12.06 -1.52
C GLY A 306 16.47 -12.95 -0.35
N ALA A 307 15.95 -12.72 0.86
CA ALA A 307 16.27 -13.55 2.02
C ALA A 307 15.76 -14.99 1.85
N ILE A 308 14.53 -15.15 1.35
CA ILE A 308 13.93 -16.48 1.11
C ILE A 308 14.60 -17.19 -0.05
N GLN A 309 14.92 -16.47 -1.13
CA GLN A 309 15.62 -17.02 -2.28
C GLN A 309 17.03 -17.49 -1.93
N ASP A 310 17.87 -16.61 -1.36
CA ASP A 310 19.29 -16.91 -1.14
C ASP A 310 19.54 -17.94 -0.04
N ASN A 311 18.60 -18.11 0.90
CA ASN A 311 18.65 -19.18 1.90
C ASN A 311 17.99 -20.49 1.42
N ASN A 312 17.60 -20.58 0.14
CA ASN A 312 16.90 -21.75 -0.44
C ASN A 312 15.63 -22.13 0.35
N ARG A 313 14.93 -21.16 0.93
CA ARG A 313 13.76 -21.41 1.77
C ARG A 313 12.48 -21.56 0.96
N GLY A 314 12.33 -20.86 -0.15
CA GLY A 314 11.14 -20.91 -0.99
C GLY A 314 11.42 -20.43 -2.41
N LYS A 315 10.47 -20.62 -3.31
CA LYS A 315 10.60 -20.18 -4.71
C LYS A 315 10.01 -18.78 -4.87
N ILE A 316 10.70 -17.94 -5.62
CA ILE A 316 10.18 -16.65 -6.08
C ILE A 316 9.51 -16.86 -7.44
N LEU A 317 8.24 -16.51 -7.57
CA LEU A 317 7.47 -16.66 -8.80
C LEU A 317 6.96 -15.30 -9.30
N GLY A 318 7.01 -15.09 -10.61
CA GLY A 318 6.47 -13.89 -11.25
C GLY A 318 7.49 -13.23 -12.14
N ARG A 319 7.75 -11.94 -11.92
CA ARG A 319 8.59 -11.09 -12.79
C ARG A 319 9.66 -10.38 -11.95
N ARG A 320 10.77 -9.98 -12.58
CA ARG A 320 11.87 -9.27 -11.89
C ARG A 320 11.33 -8.06 -11.11
N THR A 321 11.76 -7.93 -9.86
CA THR A 321 11.31 -6.86 -8.96
C THR A 321 11.85 -5.50 -9.38
N PHE A 322 11.47 -4.44 -8.66
CA PHE A 322 11.76 -3.06 -9.02
C PHE A 322 13.26 -2.69 -8.96
N GLY A 323 14.02 -3.28 -8.04
CA GLY A 323 15.44 -2.99 -7.84
C GLY A 323 15.72 -1.78 -6.96
N LYS A 324 14.96 -1.55 -5.87
CA LYS A 324 15.27 -0.51 -4.88
C LYS A 324 16.09 -1.11 -3.74
N GLY A 325 17.40 -1.16 -3.94
CA GLY A 325 18.44 -1.58 -3.00
C GLY A 325 18.96 -0.49 -2.05
N LEU A 326 18.25 0.63 -1.91
CA LEU A 326 18.65 1.77 -1.06
C LEU A 326 17.92 1.77 0.28
N VAL A 327 18.63 2.20 1.33
CA VAL A 327 18.08 2.46 2.66
C VAL A 327 18.04 3.95 2.87
N GLN A 328 16.84 4.44 3.16
CA GLN A 328 16.59 5.84 3.46
C GLN A 328 16.41 6.03 4.97
N GLN A 329 16.94 7.13 5.49
CA GLN A 329 16.77 7.51 6.87
C GLN A 329 15.99 8.83 6.94
N PRO A 330 14.87 8.90 7.67
CA PRO A 330 14.20 10.16 7.93
C PRO A 330 14.99 10.97 8.96
N LEU A 331 15.17 12.26 8.67
CA LEU A 331 15.76 13.26 9.55
C LEU A 331 14.73 14.38 9.75
N MET A 332 14.29 14.57 10.99
CA MET A 332 13.41 15.68 11.33
C MET A 332 14.22 16.98 11.42
N LEU A 333 13.73 18.01 10.76
CA LEU A 333 14.34 19.35 10.74
C LEU A 333 13.71 20.26 11.81
N PRO A 334 14.37 21.37 12.19
CA PRO A 334 13.88 22.26 13.26
C PRO A 334 12.48 22.85 13.01
N ASP A 335 12.10 23.03 11.74
CA ASP A 335 10.79 23.52 11.30
C ASP A 335 9.72 22.40 11.23
N SER A 336 10.03 21.20 11.74
CA SER A 336 9.20 19.99 11.69
C SER A 336 9.02 19.37 10.29
N SER A 337 9.71 19.87 9.27
CA SER A 337 9.84 19.16 7.99
C SER A 337 10.70 17.90 8.16
N GLU A 338 10.68 17.01 7.15
CA GLU A 338 11.41 15.75 7.17
C GLU A 338 12.26 15.61 5.90
N LEU A 339 13.56 15.40 6.08
CA LEU A 339 14.49 15.03 5.02
C LEU A 339 14.65 13.51 5.01
N ARG A 340 14.28 12.84 3.92
CA ARG A 340 14.56 11.41 3.72
C ARG A 340 15.79 11.28 2.84
N ILE A 341 16.93 10.91 3.43
CA ILE A 341 18.19 10.78 2.72
C ILE A 341 18.63 9.32 2.61
N THR A 342 19.15 8.93 1.46
CA THR A 342 19.77 7.62 1.26
C THR A 342 21.10 7.54 2.01
N THR A 343 21.23 6.63 2.97
CA THR A 343 22.43 6.50 3.82
C THR A 343 23.20 5.21 3.62
N SER A 344 22.59 4.21 2.99
CA SER A 344 23.19 2.88 2.76
C SER A 344 22.55 2.18 1.57
N ARG A 345 23.29 1.21 1.04
CA ARG A 345 22.74 0.14 0.19
C ARG A 345 22.47 -1.08 1.06
N TYR A 346 21.49 -1.89 0.68
CA TYR A 346 21.31 -3.21 1.26
C TYR A 346 21.63 -4.31 0.25
N TYR A 347 22.00 -5.46 0.79
CA TYR A 347 22.51 -6.60 0.07
C TYR A 347 21.82 -7.86 0.58
N THR A 348 21.50 -8.75 -0.35
CA THR A 348 20.90 -10.05 -0.03
C THR A 348 21.95 -10.98 0.62
N PRO A 349 21.54 -12.14 1.19
CA PRO A 349 22.47 -13.05 1.86
C PRO A 349 23.64 -13.54 0.99
N SER A 350 23.44 -13.70 -0.32
CA SER A 350 24.51 -14.03 -1.28
C SER A 350 25.50 -12.90 -1.56
N GLY A 351 25.25 -11.70 -1.02
CA GLY A 351 26.07 -10.51 -1.20
C GLY A 351 25.70 -9.66 -2.42
N LYS A 352 24.57 -9.93 -3.07
CA LYS A 352 24.10 -9.18 -4.24
C LYS A 352 23.54 -7.81 -3.83
N CYS A 353 24.06 -6.75 -4.44
CA CYS A 353 23.40 -5.43 -4.43
C CYS A 353 22.29 -5.45 -5.48
N ILE A 354 21.04 -5.30 -5.04
CA ILE A 354 19.90 -5.34 -5.95
C ILE A 354 19.48 -3.97 -6.47
N GLN A 355 20.20 -2.91 -6.09
CA GLN A 355 19.90 -1.55 -6.56
C GLN A 355 20.07 -1.44 -8.07
N LYS A 356 19.00 -1.05 -8.77
CA LYS A 356 19.08 -0.72 -10.19
C LYS A 356 19.88 0.56 -10.45
N PRO A 357 20.56 0.68 -11.60
CA PRO A 357 21.29 1.88 -11.97
C PRO A 357 20.42 3.14 -11.94
N TYR A 358 21.04 4.27 -11.59
CA TYR A 358 20.50 5.62 -11.67
C TYR A 358 21.66 6.60 -11.86
N GLY A 359 21.37 7.81 -12.34
CA GLY A 359 22.37 8.84 -12.64
C GLY A 359 22.20 9.41 -14.05
N ASP A 360 23.23 10.09 -14.54
CA ASP A 360 23.21 10.75 -15.84
C ASP A 360 22.86 9.77 -16.97
N ASN A 361 21.98 10.22 -17.88
CA ASN A 361 21.49 9.46 -19.03
C ASN A 361 20.67 8.19 -18.68
N ILE A 362 20.24 8.02 -17.43
CA ILE A 362 19.33 6.95 -17.03
C ILE A 362 17.96 7.55 -16.72
N TYR A 363 16.99 7.30 -17.59
CA TYR A 363 15.59 7.65 -17.36
C TYR A 363 14.98 6.62 -16.40
N TYR A 364 15.20 6.84 -15.10
CA TYR A 364 14.80 5.90 -14.04
C TYR A 364 13.31 5.50 -14.09
N ASP A 365 12.46 6.45 -14.51
CA ASP A 365 11.01 6.29 -14.63
C ASP A 365 10.57 5.55 -15.92
N ASN A 366 11.44 5.47 -16.94
CA ASN A 366 11.16 4.75 -18.19
C ASN A 366 11.39 3.23 -18.08
N ASP A 367 11.90 2.73 -16.93
CA ASP A 367 12.25 1.32 -16.74
C ASP A 367 11.12 0.34 -17.12
N ILE A 368 9.86 0.65 -16.82
CA ILE A 368 8.75 -0.24 -17.21
C ILE A 368 8.58 -0.29 -18.73
N LEU A 369 8.71 0.84 -19.42
CA LEU A 369 8.60 0.89 -20.89
C LEU A 369 9.76 0.12 -21.54
N GLU A 370 11.00 0.35 -21.09
CA GLU A 370 12.17 -0.39 -21.58
C GLU A 370 12.04 -1.92 -21.40
N ARG A 371 11.43 -2.35 -20.29
CA ARG A 371 11.21 -3.78 -20.00
C ARG A 371 10.09 -4.40 -20.84
N ILE A 372 9.11 -3.61 -21.27
CA ILE A 372 8.08 -4.06 -22.21
C ILE A 372 8.68 -4.16 -23.61
N GLU A 373 9.38 -3.11 -24.06
CA GLU A 373 10.00 -3.03 -25.38
C GLU A 373 11.06 -4.11 -25.60
N SER A 374 11.84 -4.43 -24.55
CA SER A 374 12.82 -5.53 -24.60
C SER A 374 12.21 -6.93 -24.53
N GLY A 375 10.90 -7.04 -24.27
CA GLY A 375 10.21 -8.32 -24.07
C GLY A 375 10.41 -8.95 -22.68
N GLU A 376 11.17 -8.33 -21.78
CA GLU A 376 11.43 -8.85 -20.42
C GLU A 376 10.14 -9.11 -19.63
N LEU A 377 9.06 -8.34 -19.86
CA LEU A 377 7.79 -8.54 -19.17
C LEU A 377 6.82 -9.48 -19.88
N THR A 378 7.04 -9.79 -21.15
CA THR A 378 6.03 -10.41 -22.03
C THR A 378 6.47 -11.73 -22.63
N GLN A 379 7.78 -12.01 -22.68
CA GLN A 379 8.35 -13.21 -23.31
C GLN A 379 9.11 -14.07 -22.29
N ASN A 380 9.04 -15.40 -22.44
CA ASN A 380 9.70 -16.34 -21.52
C ASN A 380 11.22 -16.43 -21.72
N ASP A 381 11.70 -16.27 -22.96
CA ASP A 381 13.08 -16.56 -23.32
C ASP A 381 14.04 -15.37 -23.07
N SER A 382 13.50 -14.17 -22.83
CA SER A 382 14.27 -12.92 -22.74
C SER A 382 14.98 -12.69 -21.39
N ILE A 383 14.71 -13.50 -20.36
CA ILE A 383 15.16 -13.21 -18.97
C ILE A 383 16.52 -13.81 -18.63
N PHE A 384 16.98 -14.78 -19.40
CA PHE A 384 18.23 -15.48 -19.12
C PHE A 384 19.45 -14.84 -19.80
N ASP A 385 19.27 -13.76 -20.57
CA ASP A 385 20.39 -12.96 -21.06
C ASP A 385 20.94 -12.07 -19.92
N LYS A 386 22.06 -12.52 -19.35
CA LYS A 386 22.75 -11.86 -18.23
C LYS A 386 23.18 -10.42 -18.55
N GLY A 387 23.27 -10.03 -19.83
CA GLY A 387 23.60 -8.67 -20.25
C GLY A 387 22.51 -7.62 -19.96
N ILE A 388 21.26 -8.05 -19.74
CA ILE A 388 20.09 -7.18 -19.59
C ILE A 388 19.75 -6.89 -18.12
N PHE A 389 20.34 -7.65 -17.18
CA PHE A 389 19.96 -7.58 -15.78
C PHE A 389 20.52 -6.33 -15.07
N LYS A 390 19.64 -5.35 -14.84
CA LYS A 390 19.96 -4.08 -14.19
C LYS A 390 19.50 -4.01 -12.72
N GLY A 391 19.55 -5.10 -11.94
CA GLY A 391 19.15 -5.10 -10.51
C GLY A 391 17.76 -5.70 -10.22
N GLY A 392 17.39 -5.77 -8.94
CA GLY A 392 16.21 -6.48 -8.42
C GLY A 392 16.47 -7.96 -8.06
N ILE A 393 15.39 -8.64 -7.69
CA ILE A 393 15.31 -10.08 -7.48
C ILE A 393 14.75 -10.70 -8.76
N LEU A 394 15.48 -11.67 -9.31
CA LEU A 394 15.01 -12.47 -10.43
C LEU A 394 14.16 -13.62 -9.89
N PRO A 395 12.98 -13.89 -10.47
CA PRO A 395 12.16 -15.02 -10.04
C PRO A 395 12.86 -16.35 -10.38
N ASN A 396 12.68 -17.36 -9.52
CA ASN A 396 13.04 -18.74 -9.81
C ASN A 396 12.11 -19.31 -10.90
N VAL A 397 10.82 -18.94 -10.83
CA VAL A 397 9.78 -19.35 -11.78
C VAL A 397 9.23 -18.09 -12.46
N TYR A 398 9.63 -17.87 -13.71
CA TYR A 398 9.15 -16.71 -14.44
C TYR A 398 7.69 -16.86 -14.88
N SER A 399 6.90 -15.79 -14.79
CA SER A 399 5.52 -15.72 -15.27
C SER A 399 5.32 -14.42 -16.07
N PRO A 400 5.16 -14.46 -17.40
CA PRO A 400 5.01 -13.27 -18.23
C PRO A 400 3.67 -12.58 -17.99
N ILE A 401 3.58 -11.30 -18.36
CA ILE A 401 2.30 -10.59 -18.45
C ILE A 401 1.46 -11.27 -19.53
N ASP A 402 0.27 -11.73 -19.15
CA ASP A 402 -0.71 -12.24 -20.10
C ASP A 402 -1.31 -11.08 -20.91
N THR A 403 -0.84 -10.94 -22.15
CA THR A 403 -1.37 -9.99 -23.13
C THR A 403 -2.53 -10.58 -23.95
N LEU A 404 -2.70 -11.91 -23.98
CA LEU A 404 -3.78 -12.59 -24.71
C LEU A 404 -5.14 -12.41 -24.03
N GLY A 405 -5.13 -12.17 -22.72
CA GLY A 405 -6.28 -11.75 -21.92
C GLY A 405 -6.75 -10.31 -22.16
N TYR A 406 -5.94 -9.47 -22.80
CA TYR A 406 -6.22 -8.04 -22.91
C TYR A 406 -7.32 -7.73 -23.95
N SER A 407 -8.42 -7.13 -23.51
CA SER A 407 -9.39 -6.46 -24.39
C SER A 407 -9.39 -4.97 -24.09
N GLU A 408 -8.97 -4.18 -25.08
CA GLU A 408 -9.02 -2.71 -24.99
C GLU A 408 -10.45 -2.22 -24.78
N ALA A 409 -11.41 -2.81 -25.50
CA ALA A 409 -12.82 -2.47 -25.38
C ALA A 409 -13.35 -2.66 -23.95
N ILE A 410 -13.01 -3.78 -23.30
CA ILE A 410 -13.40 -4.04 -21.91
C ILE A 410 -12.67 -3.12 -20.93
N ASN A 411 -11.37 -2.91 -21.11
CA ASN A 411 -10.59 -2.04 -20.23
C ASN A 411 -11.08 -0.58 -20.28
N ASN A 412 -11.45 -0.09 -21.46
CA ASN A 412 -12.06 1.22 -21.65
C ASN A 412 -13.43 1.37 -20.98
N ILE A 413 -14.06 0.27 -20.55
CA ILE A 413 -15.28 0.28 -19.74
C ILE A 413 -14.93 0.19 -18.26
N ILE A 414 -14.24 -0.88 -17.84
CA ILE A 414 -14.12 -1.24 -16.42
C ILE A 414 -13.29 -0.27 -15.59
N TYR A 415 -12.35 0.45 -16.20
CA TYR A 415 -11.54 1.46 -15.52
C TYR A 415 -12.18 2.86 -15.46
N THR A 416 -13.42 2.99 -15.92
CA THR A 416 -14.14 4.27 -15.89
C THR A 416 -14.90 4.46 -14.57
N ARG A 417 -15.10 5.74 -14.20
CA ARG A 417 -16.02 6.09 -13.11
C ARG A 417 -17.45 5.57 -13.38
N LYS A 418 -17.88 5.61 -14.64
CA LYS A 418 -19.22 5.15 -15.05
C LYS A 418 -19.46 3.68 -14.72
N TRP A 419 -18.46 2.81 -14.92
CA TRP A 419 -18.55 1.40 -14.56
C TRP A 419 -18.64 1.20 -13.05
N ARG A 420 -17.84 1.93 -12.26
CA ARG A 420 -17.92 1.89 -10.80
C ARG A 420 -19.29 2.34 -10.28
N ASP A 421 -19.80 3.43 -10.84
CA ASP A 421 -21.14 3.96 -10.54
C ASP A 421 -22.23 2.95 -10.93
N PHE A 422 -22.07 2.25 -12.05
CA PHE A 422 -22.95 1.13 -12.43
C PHE A 422 -22.91 -0.01 -11.41
N CYS A 423 -21.72 -0.49 -11.03
CA CYS A 423 -21.58 -1.55 -10.03
C CYS A 423 -22.25 -1.17 -8.70
N PHE A 424 -22.10 0.08 -8.27
CA PHE A 424 -22.76 0.55 -7.06
C PHE A 424 -24.28 0.66 -7.24
N SER A 425 -24.76 1.14 -8.39
CA SER A 425 -26.20 1.16 -8.68
C SER A 425 -26.83 -0.23 -8.71
N TYR A 426 -26.10 -1.23 -9.23
CA TYR A 426 -26.50 -2.63 -9.20
C TYR A 426 -26.60 -3.12 -7.76
N PHE A 427 -25.60 -2.83 -6.92
CA PHE A 427 -25.62 -3.12 -5.49
C PHE A 427 -26.81 -2.46 -4.78
N GLU A 428 -27.16 -1.22 -5.10
CA GLU A 428 -28.32 -0.58 -4.47
C GLU A 428 -29.65 -1.23 -4.85
N LYS A 429 -29.76 -1.74 -6.08
CA LYS A 429 -30.92 -2.47 -6.57
C LYS A 429 -31.03 -3.87 -5.96
N PHE A 430 -29.90 -4.53 -5.74
CA PHE A 430 -29.81 -5.89 -5.18
C PHE A 430 -28.94 -5.90 -3.92
N PRO A 431 -29.34 -5.26 -2.81
CA PRO A 431 -28.44 -4.96 -1.68
C PRO A 431 -28.03 -6.17 -0.85
N ASN A 432 -28.71 -7.31 -0.99
CA ASN A 432 -28.46 -8.51 -0.21
C ASN A 432 -27.89 -9.61 -1.10
N PRO A 433 -26.72 -10.20 -0.77
CA PRO A 433 -26.20 -11.34 -1.50
C PRO A 433 -27.05 -12.59 -1.24
N LYS A 434 -27.04 -13.55 -2.17
CA LYS A 434 -27.74 -14.85 -2.03
C LYS A 434 -27.09 -15.77 -0.98
N THR A 435 -25.82 -15.54 -0.63
CA THR A 435 -25.04 -16.33 0.33
C THR A 435 -24.23 -15.40 1.24
N SER A 436 -23.83 -15.88 2.41
CA SER A 436 -22.89 -15.21 3.32
C SER A 436 -21.43 -15.61 3.09
N ASP A 437 -21.17 -16.69 2.33
CA ASP A 437 -19.83 -17.21 2.07
C ASP A 437 -19.27 -16.70 0.73
N THR A 438 -18.00 -16.26 0.75
CA THR A 438 -17.34 -15.65 -0.42
C THR A 438 -17.02 -16.68 -1.52
N LYS A 439 -16.77 -17.95 -1.16
CA LYS A 439 -16.47 -19.01 -2.13
C LYS A 439 -17.75 -19.51 -2.80
N ASP A 440 -18.82 -19.68 -2.02
CA ASP A 440 -20.15 -19.99 -2.55
C ASP A 440 -20.66 -18.86 -3.44
N TYR A 441 -20.35 -17.61 -3.10
CA TYR A 441 -20.65 -16.46 -3.94
C TYR A 441 -19.97 -16.58 -5.30
N TYR A 442 -18.68 -16.89 -5.34
CA TYR A 442 -17.96 -17.09 -6.61
C TYR A 442 -18.59 -18.19 -7.48
N ASN A 443 -18.96 -19.33 -6.89
CA ASN A 443 -19.50 -20.46 -7.64
C ASN A 443 -20.92 -20.23 -8.17
N ASN A 444 -21.74 -19.46 -7.44
CA ASN A 444 -23.17 -19.28 -7.72
C ASN A 444 -23.53 -17.86 -8.15
N PHE A 445 -22.55 -17.03 -8.52
CA PHE A 445 -22.82 -15.66 -8.93
C PHE A 445 -23.51 -15.63 -10.28
N GLU A 446 -24.68 -15.01 -10.31
CA GLU A 446 -25.45 -14.77 -11.52
C GLU A 446 -25.66 -13.27 -11.70
N VAL A 447 -25.33 -12.79 -12.90
CA VAL A 447 -25.58 -11.41 -13.30
C VAL A 447 -26.95 -11.31 -13.95
N GLU A 448 -27.75 -10.36 -13.51
CA GLU A 448 -28.96 -9.92 -14.21
C GLU A 448 -28.54 -9.25 -15.53
N ILE A 449 -28.44 -10.05 -16.60
CA ILE A 449 -27.86 -9.63 -17.89
C ILE A 449 -28.54 -8.36 -18.45
N LYS A 450 -29.85 -8.21 -18.20
CA LYS A 450 -30.64 -7.04 -18.58
C LYS A 450 -30.13 -5.74 -17.98
N GLU A 451 -29.53 -5.77 -16.79
CA GLU A 451 -28.95 -4.58 -16.17
C GLU A 451 -27.62 -4.20 -16.83
N LEU A 452 -26.82 -5.19 -17.22
CA LEU A 452 -25.60 -4.96 -17.99
C LEU A 452 -25.93 -4.42 -19.39
N GLU A 453 -26.93 -4.98 -20.06
CA GLU A 453 -27.44 -4.50 -21.35
C GLU A 453 -27.88 -3.03 -21.28
N LYS A 454 -28.72 -2.68 -20.31
CA LYS A 454 -29.16 -1.29 -20.09
C LYS A 454 -27.99 -0.34 -19.84
N TYR A 455 -26.99 -0.77 -19.09
CA TYR A 455 -25.79 0.04 -18.86
C TYR A 455 -25.03 0.31 -20.15
N LEU A 456 -24.81 -0.73 -20.96
CA LEU A 456 -24.12 -0.60 -22.25
C LEU A 456 -24.91 0.32 -23.20
N GLU A 457 -26.22 0.08 -23.34
CA GLU A 457 -27.10 0.89 -24.20
C GLU A 457 -27.11 2.37 -23.81
N LYS A 458 -27.18 2.67 -22.50
CA LYS A 458 -27.12 4.04 -21.99
C LYS A 458 -25.80 4.75 -22.32
N ASN A 459 -24.74 3.99 -22.57
CA ASN A 459 -23.42 4.49 -22.94
C ASN A 459 -23.13 4.38 -24.45
N GLY A 460 -24.15 4.09 -25.27
CA GLY A 460 -24.01 4.00 -26.73
C GLY A 460 -23.45 2.67 -27.23
N GLU A 461 -23.35 1.67 -26.36
CA GLU A 461 -22.82 0.33 -26.66
C GLU A 461 -23.95 -0.70 -26.77
N LYS A 462 -23.71 -1.81 -27.47
CA LYS A 462 -24.65 -2.94 -27.52
C LYS A 462 -23.94 -4.19 -27.04
N ILE A 463 -24.63 -5.01 -26.23
CA ILE A 463 -24.02 -6.24 -25.72
C ILE A 463 -23.58 -7.20 -26.85
N SER A 464 -24.31 -7.19 -27.96
CA SER A 464 -24.01 -7.98 -29.17
C SER A 464 -22.71 -7.57 -29.86
N SER A 465 -22.15 -6.40 -29.53
CA SER A 465 -20.87 -5.94 -30.07
C SER A 465 -19.67 -6.59 -29.38
N TYR A 466 -19.88 -7.30 -28.26
CA TYR A 466 -18.82 -7.95 -27.49
C TYR A 466 -18.81 -9.45 -27.70
N SER A 467 -17.62 -10.03 -27.74
CA SER A 467 -17.44 -11.48 -27.79
C SER A 467 -17.90 -12.15 -26.47
N PRO A 468 -18.19 -13.47 -26.48
CA PRO A 468 -18.55 -14.19 -25.25
C PRO A 468 -17.51 -14.08 -24.14
N LYS A 469 -16.22 -14.01 -24.48
CA LYS A 469 -15.12 -13.80 -23.53
C LYS A 469 -15.20 -12.42 -22.88
N GLU A 470 -15.37 -11.37 -23.68
CA GLU A 470 -15.48 -9.99 -23.20
C GLU A 470 -16.69 -9.80 -22.28
N ILE A 471 -17.83 -10.41 -22.63
CA ILE A 471 -19.01 -10.43 -21.75
C ILE A 471 -18.69 -11.15 -20.43
N SER A 472 -17.95 -12.27 -20.48
CA SER A 472 -17.48 -12.98 -19.27
C SER A 472 -16.57 -12.10 -18.40
N ASP A 473 -15.72 -11.28 -19.01
CA ASP A 473 -14.81 -10.38 -18.31
C ASP A 473 -15.54 -9.19 -17.67
N LEU A 474 -16.59 -8.64 -18.32
CA LEU A 474 -17.49 -7.67 -17.70
C LEU A 474 -18.23 -8.26 -16.49
N LYS A 475 -18.78 -9.47 -16.64
CA LYS A 475 -19.46 -10.17 -15.53
C LYS A 475 -18.50 -10.44 -14.38
N TRP A 476 -17.26 -10.83 -14.68
CA TRP A 476 -16.20 -11.03 -13.70
C TRP A 476 -15.87 -9.74 -12.95
N SER A 477 -15.64 -8.64 -13.67
CA SER A 477 -15.36 -7.33 -13.09
C SER A 477 -16.48 -6.89 -12.15
N LEU A 478 -17.75 -7.05 -12.57
CA LEU A 478 -18.91 -6.76 -11.74
C LEU A 478 -18.95 -7.63 -10.48
N MET A 479 -18.72 -8.94 -10.60
CA MET A 479 -18.69 -9.86 -9.46
C MET A 479 -17.64 -9.45 -8.41
N VAL A 480 -16.43 -9.16 -8.87
CA VAL A 480 -15.32 -8.79 -7.98
C VAL A 480 -15.64 -7.47 -7.27
N GLU A 481 -16.17 -6.47 -7.99
CA GLU A 481 -16.53 -5.19 -7.38
C GLU A 481 -17.64 -5.34 -6.33
N LEU A 482 -18.71 -6.07 -6.68
CA LEU A 482 -19.85 -6.35 -5.81
C LEU A 482 -19.46 -7.16 -4.57
N SER A 483 -18.50 -8.09 -4.68
CA SER A 483 -18.00 -8.82 -3.52
C SER A 483 -17.45 -7.89 -2.43
N SER A 484 -16.83 -6.77 -2.84
CA SER A 484 -16.34 -5.76 -1.92
C SER A 484 -17.46 -5.02 -1.21
N TYR A 485 -18.62 -4.85 -1.86
CA TYR A 485 -19.77 -4.16 -1.29
C TYR A 485 -20.58 -5.07 -0.37
N TYR A 486 -20.81 -6.32 -0.78
CA TYR A 486 -21.57 -7.30 0.00
C TYR A 486 -20.83 -7.73 1.27
N TYR A 487 -19.56 -8.13 1.15
CA TYR A 487 -18.84 -8.78 2.23
C TYR A 487 -17.81 -7.84 2.86
N SER A 488 -16.66 -7.69 2.21
CA SER A 488 -15.55 -6.87 2.67
C SER A 488 -14.60 -6.59 1.52
N ASP A 489 -13.74 -5.57 1.69
CA ASP A 489 -12.69 -5.29 0.70
C ASP A 489 -11.73 -6.49 0.49
N GLN A 490 -11.55 -7.36 1.50
CA GLN A 490 -10.72 -8.56 1.36
C GLN A 490 -11.29 -9.56 0.32
N SER A 491 -12.62 -9.67 0.23
CA SER A 491 -13.28 -10.62 -0.68
C SER A 491 -12.90 -10.39 -2.14
N ARG A 492 -12.65 -9.13 -2.54
CA ARG A 492 -12.22 -8.82 -3.91
C ARG A 492 -10.85 -9.40 -4.24
N TYR A 493 -9.93 -9.37 -3.29
CA TYR A 493 -8.58 -9.90 -3.44
C TYR A 493 -8.64 -11.43 -3.48
N ILE A 494 -9.46 -12.03 -2.62
CA ILE A 494 -9.70 -13.48 -2.61
C ILE A 494 -10.26 -13.94 -3.94
N LEU A 495 -11.31 -13.31 -4.47
CA LEU A 495 -11.90 -13.70 -5.75
C LEU A 495 -10.89 -13.60 -6.89
N ASN A 496 -10.09 -12.52 -6.93
CA ASN A 496 -9.08 -12.36 -7.96
C ASN A 496 -8.10 -13.55 -8.04
N THR A 497 -7.80 -14.21 -6.92
CA THR A 497 -6.93 -15.40 -6.92
C THR A 497 -7.43 -16.54 -7.81
N PHE A 498 -8.73 -16.65 -8.08
CA PHE A 498 -9.31 -17.73 -8.91
C PHE A 498 -9.06 -17.54 -10.41
N ARG A 499 -8.91 -16.30 -10.90
CA ARG A 499 -8.56 -16.00 -12.30
C ARG A 499 -7.11 -15.59 -12.50
N ASP A 500 -6.36 -15.33 -11.43
CA ASP A 500 -4.97 -14.90 -11.48
C ASP A 500 -4.03 -15.99 -12.03
N SER A 501 -3.30 -15.66 -13.09
CA SER A 501 -2.37 -16.56 -13.76
C SER A 501 -1.17 -16.95 -12.90
N ASP A 502 -0.62 -16.01 -12.11
CA ASP A 502 0.53 -16.29 -11.25
C ASP A 502 0.12 -17.19 -10.08
N VAL A 503 -1.08 -16.99 -9.52
CA VAL A 503 -1.61 -17.87 -8.47
C VAL A 503 -1.84 -19.28 -9.02
N LYS A 504 -2.43 -19.42 -10.21
CA LYS A 504 -2.60 -20.73 -10.87
C LYS A 504 -1.26 -21.43 -11.08
N LYS A 505 -0.28 -20.69 -11.62
CA LYS A 505 1.08 -21.21 -11.84
C LYS A 505 1.76 -21.62 -10.53
N ALA A 506 1.57 -20.87 -9.45
CA ALA A 506 2.08 -21.24 -8.13
C ALA A 506 1.42 -22.51 -7.58
N ILE A 507 0.11 -22.69 -7.78
CA ILE A 507 -0.59 -23.93 -7.40
C ILE A 507 -0.07 -25.13 -8.19
N GLU A 508 0.17 -24.96 -9.50
CA GLU A 508 0.77 -26.00 -10.35
C GLU A 508 2.17 -26.36 -9.87
N GLU A 509 3.01 -25.37 -9.59
CA GLU A 509 4.37 -25.56 -9.08
C GLU A 509 4.42 -26.26 -7.72
N MET A 510 3.41 -26.05 -6.87
CA MET A 510 3.25 -26.73 -5.59
C MET A 510 2.59 -28.11 -5.70
N SER A 511 2.08 -28.49 -6.88
CA SER A 511 1.45 -29.79 -7.08
C SER A 511 2.40 -30.83 -7.66
N ASN A 512 3.54 -30.37 -8.20
CA ASN A 512 4.65 -31.17 -8.71
C ASN A 512 5.69 -31.41 -7.61
#